data_AF-A0A7J8D4Q2-F1
#
_entry.id   AF-A0A7J8D4Q2-F1
#
_cell.length_a   1.000
_cell.length_b   1.000
_cell.length_c   1.000
_cell.angle_alpha   90.00
_cell.angle_beta   90.00
_cell.angle_gamma   90.00
#
_symmetry.space_group_name_H-M   'P 1'
#
loop_
_entity.id
_entity.type
_entity.pdbx_description
1 polymer ?
#
loop_
_entity_poly.entity_id
_entity_poly.type
_entity_poly.pdbx_seq_one_letter_code
_entity_poly.pdbx_strand_id
1 'polypeptide(L)'
;MDIFLLPVANPDGYVYTHTQNRLWRKTRSQNPGSPCIGVDPNRNWNAGFAARGASDNPCSEVYHGPHANSEVEVKSVVDFIQEHGNFKCFIDLHSYSQLLMYPYGYTDKKASDADELDEVARRAAEALTSLSGTQYRVGSIFTTVYQASGSSIDWAYDNGIKYAFTFELRDTGHYGFLLPSNQIIPTAEETWLGLKTIMEHVRDHLY
;
A
#
# COMPACT_ATOMS: atom_id res chain seq x y z
N MET A 1 4.38 18.30 12.55
CA MET A 1 4.07 16.93 12.12
C MET A 1 5.39 16.21 12.01
N ASP A 2 5.46 15.01 12.56
CA ASP A 2 6.59 14.12 12.31
C ASP A 2 6.25 13.27 11.08
N ILE A 3 7.25 12.98 10.25
CA ILE A 3 7.13 12.12 9.08
C ILE A 3 8.04 10.92 9.31
N PHE A 4 7.45 9.74 9.39
CA PHE A 4 8.17 8.47 9.43
C PHE A 4 8.19 7.89 8.01
N LEU A 5 9.38 7.69 7.46
CA LEU A 5 9.57 7.10 6.13
C LEU A 5 10.28 5.75 6.29
N LEU A 6 9.66 4.68 5.80
CA LEU A 6 10.23 3.33 5.71
C LEU A 6 10.53 3.01 4.23
N PRO A 7 11.77 3.25 3.74
CA PRO A 7 12.06 3.14 2.31
C PRO A 7 11.94 1.71 1.76
N VAL A 8 12.22 0.70 2.59
CA VAL A 8 12.15 -0.72 2.22
C VAL A 8 11.42 -1.49 3.30
N ALA A 9 10.11 -1.69 3.11
CA ALA A 9 9.27 -2.42 4.07
C ALA A 9 9.42 -3.95 4.01
N ASN A 10 10.01 -4.49 2.93
CA ASN A 10 10.32 -5.92 2.77
C ASN A 10 11.79 -6.10 2.32
N PRO A 11 12.76 -5.97 3.25
CA PRO A 11 14.19 -5.96 2.91
C PRO A 11 14.68 -7.29 2.34
N ASP A 12 14.21 -8.42 2.87
CA ASP A 12 14.62 -9.75 2.41
C ASP A 12 14.13 -10.02 0.98
N GLY A 13 12.86 -9.71 0.71
CA GLY A 13 12.30 -9.78 -0.63
C GLY A 13 13.05 -8.86 -1.60
N TYR A 14 13.36 -7.64 -1.17
CA TYR A 14 14.13 -6.68 -1.97
C TYR A 14 15.50 -7.24 -2.36
N VAL A 15 16.31 -7.71 -1.40
CA VAL A 15 17.63 -8.33 -1.69
C VAL A 15 17.48 -9.52 -2.64
N TYR A 16 16.43 -10.33 -2.48
CA TYR A 16 16.18 -11.48 -3.36
C TYR A 16 15.90 -11.05 -4.81
N THR A 17 15.31 -9.88 -5.04
CA THR A 17 15.13 -9.33 -6.40
C THR A 17 16.44 -8.93 -7.08
N HIS A 18 17.47 -8.59 -6.31
CA HIS A 18 18.79 -8.21 -6.84
C HIS A 18 19.71 -9.42 -7.05
N THR A 19 19.46 -10.52 -6.34
CA THR A 19 20.40 -11.64 -6.26
C THR A 19 19.89 -12.93 -6.92
N GLN A 20 18.57 -13.14 -7.01
CA GLN A 20 18.00 -14.42 -7.43
C GLN A 20 16.83 -14.27 -8.41
N ASN A 21 15.73 -13.64 -8.00
CA ASN A 21 14.53 -13.52 -8.82
C ASN A 21 13.99 -12.09 -8.80
N ARG A 22 14.23 -11.37 -9.89
CA ARG A 22 13.84 -9.96 -10.05
C ARG A 22 12.35 -9.69 -9.86
N LEU A 23 11.49 -10.69 -10.10
CA LEU A 23 10.03 -10.55 -10.03
C LEU A 23 9.44 -11.09 -8.71
N TRP A 24 10.28 -11.43 -7.73
CA TRP A 24 9.80 -11.83 -6.41
C TRP A 24 9.10 -10.68 -5.68
N ARG A 25 7.92 -10.95 -5.11
CA ARG A 25 7.09 -9.95 -4.40
C ARG A 25 6.97 -10.21 -2.89
N LYS A 26 6.88 -11.47 -2.48
CA LYS A 26 6.57 -11.88 -1.10
C LYS A 26 7.73 -11.61 -0.12
N THR A 27 7.50 -11.82 1.16
CA THR A 27 8.58 -11.95 2.17
C THR A 27 9.46 -13.18 1.88
N ARG A 28 10.45 -13.47 2.73
CA ARG A 28 11.31 -14.67 2.62
C ARG A 28 11.13 -15.66 3.77
N SER A 29 10.03 -15.56 4.51
CA SER A 29 9.67 -16.48 5.60
C SER A 29 9.51 -17.92 5.09
N GLN A 30 9.90 -18.89 5.92
CA GLN A 30 9.68 -20.30 5.63
C GLN A 30 8.29 -20.70 6.11
N ASN A 31 7.51 -21.35 5.24
CA ASN A 31 6.16 -21.81 5.58
C ASN A 31 6.21 -23.26 6.10
N PRO A 32 5.91 -23.53 7.40
CA PRO A 32 6.00 -24.88 7.95
C PRO A 32 5.14 -25.88 7.17
N GLY A 33 5.71 -27.03 6.82
CA GLY A 33 5.00 -28.07 6.06
C GLY A 33 4.83 -27.79 4.56
N SER A 34 5.42 -26.71 4.03
CA SER A 34 5.41 -26.39 2.60
C SER A 34 6.82 -26.09 2.09
N PRO A 35 7.17 -26.49 0.85
CA PRO A 35 8.43 -26.08 0.22
C PRO A 35 8.39 -24.61 -0.27
N CYS A 36 7.21 -23.98 -0.32
CA CYS A 36 7.04 -22.64 -0.85
C CYS A 36 7.37 -21.57 0.19
N ILE A 37 8.01 -20.49 -0.26
CA ILE A 37 8.58 -19.44 0.59
C ILE A 37 7.73 -18.17 0.51
N GLY A 38 7.64 -17.47 1.64
CA GLY A 38 7.12 -16.11 1.73
C GLY A 38 5.60 -16.00 1.77
N VAL A 39 5.17 -14.89 2.34
CA VAL A 39 3.79 -14.41 2.47
C VAL A 39 3.67 -13.09 1.70
N ASP A 40 2.50 -12.80 1.15
CA ASP A 40 2.22 -11.46 0.61
C ASP A 40 2.08 -10.48 1.78
N PRO A 41 3.02 -9.56 1.99
CA PRO A 41 2.97 -8.65 3.14
C PRO A 41 1.73 -7.73 3.09
N ASN A 42 1.11 -7.53 1.92
CA ASN A 42 -0.13 -6.75 1.79
C ASN A 42 -1.40 -7.62 1.73
N ARG A 43 -1.33 -8.86 2.24
CA ARG A 43 -2.46 -9.73 2.60
C ARG A 43 -2.40 -10.20 4.05
N ASN A 44 -1.35 -9.81 4.78
CA ASN A 44 -1.04 -10.33 6.11
C ASN A 44 -1.58 -9.46 7.25
N TRP A 45 -2.18 -8.30 6.96
CA TRP A 45 -2.64 -7.37 8.01
C TRP A 45 -3.95 -7.85 8.65
N ASN A 46 -4.18 -7.47 9.91
CA ASN A 46 -5.41 -7.81 10.64
C ASN A 46 -6.61 -6.93 10.24
N ALA A 47 -6.97 -6.93 8.95
CA ALA A 47 -8.14 -6.24 8.40
C ALA A 47 -8.80 -7.10 7.32
N GLY A 48 -9.92 -7.75 7.67
CA GLY A 48 -10.53 -8.76 6.82
C GLY A 48 -9.60 -9.93 6.49
N PHE A 49 -8.61 -10.23 7.34
CA PHE A 49 -7.59 -11.26 7.11
C PHE A 49 -8.19 -12.59 6.63
N ALA A 50 -7.56 -13.21 5.63
CA ALA A 50 -8.02 -14.45 4.98
C ALA A 50 -9.43 -14.40 4.36
N ALA A 51 -10.04 -13.22 4.20
CA ALA A 51 -11.21 -13.06 3.35
C ALA A 51 -10.83 -13.10 1.85
N ARG A 52 -11.82 -12.94 0.97
CA ARG A 52 -11.61 -12.92 -0.48
C ARG A 52 -10.56 -11.90 -0.90
N GLY A 53 -9.81 -12.23 -1.95
CA GLY A 53 -8.69 -11.41 -2.44
C GLY A 53 -7.30 -11.87 -1.97
N ALA A 54 -7.26 -12.91 -1.13
CA ALA A 54 -6.05 -13.60 -0.72
C ALA A 54 -6.19 -15.13 -0.91
N SER A 55 -5.11 -15.87 -0.68
CA SER A 55 -5.06 -17.33 -0.78
C SER A 55 -4.46 -17.95 0.49
N ASP A 56 -4.92 -19.14 0.84
CA ASP A 56 -4.41 -20.00 1.90
C ASP A 56 -3.32 -20.97 1.42
N ASN A 57 -3.06 -21.02 0.11
CA ASN A 57 -2.00 -21.84 -0.48
C ASN A 57 -0.64 -21.13 -0.32
N PRO A 58 0.35 -21.70 0.41
CA PRO A 58 1.66 -21.08 0.61
C PRO A 58 2.45 -20.79 -0.68
N CYS A 59 2.11 -21.47 -1.78
CA CYS A 59 2.72 -21.26 -3.08
C CYS A 59 2.07 -20.14 -3.90
N SER A 60 0.96 -19.56 -3.43
CA SER A 60 0.31 -18.43 -4.09
C SER A 60 1.12 -17.14 -3.91
N GLU A 61 1.09 -16.28 -4.93
CA GLU A 61 1.65 -14.91 -4.85
C GLU A 61 0.86 -14.00 -3.91
N VAL A 62 -0.40 -14.35 -3.64
CA VAL A 62 -1.29 -13.63 -2.70
C VAL A 62 -1.56 -14.45 -1.44
N TYR A 63 -0.60 -15.28 -1.04
CA TYR A 63 -0.70 -16.07 0.19
C TYR A 63 -0.77 -15.14 1.41
N HIS A 64 -1.84 -15.24 2.22
CA HIS A 64 -2.05 -14.35 3.37
C HIS A 64 -1.17 -14.70 4.59
N GLY A 65 -0.53 -15.86 4.61
CA GLY A 65 0.23 -16.32 5.78
C GLY A 65 -0.61 -17.15 6.74
N PRO A 66 0.03 -17.79 7.74
CA PRO A 66 -0.65 -18.70 8.68
C PRO A 66 -1.62 -17.99 9.63
N HIS A 67 -1.40 -16.70 9.91
CA HIS A 67 -2.28 -15.85 10.72
C HIS A 67 -1.97 -14.38 10.43
N ALA A 68 -2.86 -13.47 10.83
CA ALA A 68 -2.62 -12.04 10.70
C ALA A 68 -1.35 -11.61 11.45
N ASN A 69 -0.61 -10.68 10.87
CA ASN A 69 0.66 -10.14 11.33
C ASN A 69 1.71 -11.25 11.63
N SER A 70 1.69 -12.35 10.86
CA SER A 70 2.70 -13.42 10.95
C SER A 70 4.07 -12.97 10.49
N GLU A 71 4.13 -12.05 9.53
CA GLU A 71 5.38 -11.55 9.00
C GLU A 71 5.97 -10.51 9.94
N VAL A 72 7.24 -10.69 10.33
CA VAL A 72 7.90 -9.81 11.28
C VAL A 72 7.99 -8.37 10.75
N GLU A 73 8.09 -8.21 9.44
CA GLU A 73 8.07 -6.93 8.74
C GLU A 73 6.74 -6.19 8.96
N VAL A 74 5.62 -6.90 8.82
CA VAL A 74 4.28 -6.35 9.07
C VAL A 74 4.07 -6.10 10.56
N LYS A 75 4.40 -7.09 11.41
CA LYS A 75 4.27 -7.00 12.87
C LYS A 75 5.04 -5.82 13.44
N SER A 76 6.24 -5.55 12.94
CA SER A 76 7.06 -4.42 13.39
C SER A 76 6.41 -3.07 13.10
N VAL A 77 5.79 -2.91 11.93
CA VAL A 77 5.07 -1.66 11.58
C VAL A 77 3.80 -1.52 12.40
N VAL A 78 3.05 -2.62 12.59
CA VAL A 78 1.87 -2.68 13.46
C VAL A 78 2.22 -2.24 14.87
N ASP A 79 3.25 -2.84 15.47
CA ASP A 79 3.69 -2.54 16.84
C ASP A 79 4.12 -1.09 16.98
N PHE A 80 4.92 -0.59 16.03
CA PHE A 80 5.39 0.78 16.04
C PHE A 80 4.25 1.80 15.97
N ILE A 81 3.26 1.57 15.09
CA ILE A 81 2.11 2.47 14.95
C ILE A 81 1.24 2.46 16.22
N GLN A 82 0.98 1.28 16.78
CA GLN A 82 0.18 1.14 17.98
C GLN A 82 0.88 1.71 19.22
N GLU A 83 2.19 1.49 19.37
CA GLU A 83 2.99 2.05 20.47
C GLU A 83 3.07 3.58 20.38
N HIS A 84 3.24 4.14 19.18
CA HIS A 84 3.26 5.58 18.98
C HIS A 84 1.88 6.22 19.26
N GLY A 85 0.78 5.55 18.86
CA GLY A 85 -0.59 5.92 19.25
C GLY A 85 -1.15 7.22 18.67
N ASN A 86 -0.36 7.99 17.91
CA ASN A 86 -0.77 9.30 17.39
C ASN A 86 -0.53 9.49 15.87
N PHE A 87 -0.57 8.41 15.10
CA PHE A 87 -0.55 8.50 13.63
C PHE A 87 -1.86 9.10 13.10
N LYS A 88 -1.76 10.08 12.19
CA LYS A 88 -2.93 10.73 11.56
C LYS A 88 -3.12 10.36 10.09
N CYS A 89 -2.04 9.96 9.44
CA CYS A 89 -1.99 9.58 8.04
C CYS A 89 -1.09 8.35 7.86
N PHE A 90 -1.48 7.45 6.97
CA PHE A 90 -0.71 6.28 6.56
C PHE A 90 -0.76 6.17 5.03
N ILE A 91 0.40 6.21 4.38
CA ILE A 91 0.49 6.15 2.92
C ILE A 91 1.35 4.95 2.54
N ASP A 92 0.77 4.04 1.76
CA ASP A 92 1.45 2.87 1.22
C ASP A 92 1.78 3.09 -0.26
N LEU A 93 3.05 2.92 -0.64
CA LEU A 93 3.53 3.18 -2.00
C LEU A 93 3.84 1.86 -2.71
N HIS A 94 3.04 1.53 -3.72
CA HIS A 94 3.19 0.38 -4.60
C HIS A 94 3.44 0.82 -6.05
N SER A 95 3.72 -0.14 -6.92
CA SER A 95 3.61 0.01 -8.36
C SER A 95 3.07 -1.31 -8.93
N TYR A 96 2.45 -1.32 -10.09
CA TYR A 96 2.20 -0.24 -11.04
C TYR A 96 0.69 -0.16 -11.30
N SER A 97 0.19 0.97 -11.82
CA SER A 97 -1.11 1.13 -12.52
C SER A 97 -1.56 2.59 -12.57
N GLN A 98 -0.85 3.53 -11.94
CA GLN A 98 -1.24 4.93 -11.78
C GLN A 98 -2.60 5.07 -11.09
N LEU A 99 -2.68 4.60 -9.85
CA LEU A 99 -3.89 4.64 -9.02
C LEU A 99 -3.59 5.35 -7.70
N LEU A 100 -4.58 6.09 -7.21
CA LEU A 100 -4.56 6.63 -5.85
C LEU A 100 -5.84 6.19 -5.15
N MET A 101 -5.69 5.28 -4.20
CA MET A 101 -6.80 4.56 -3.59
C MET A 101 -6.88 4.82 -2.10
N TYR A 102 -8.06 4.57 -1.55
CA TYR A 102 -8.37 4.65 -0.14
C TYR A 102 -9.23 3.44 0.28
N PRO A 103 -9.46 3.20 1.58
CA PRO A 103 -10.30 2.11 2.07
C PRO A 103 -11.74 2.13 1.54
N TYR A 104 -12.43 1.00 1.42
CA TYR A 104 -11.97 -0.33 1.80
C TYR A 104 -11.52 -1.17 0.59
N GLY A 105 -10.63 -2.14 0.84
CA GLY A 105 -10.28 -3.21 -0.09
C GLY A 105 -11.00 -4.53 0.19
N TYR A 106 -11.17 -4.88 1.47
CA TYR A 106 -11.72 -6.18 1.85
C TYR A 106 -13.26 -6.29 1.72
N THR A 107 -13.95 -5.15 1.68
CA THR A 107 -15.43 -5.05 1.66
C THR A 107 -15.90 -3.97 0.69
N ASP A 108 -17.13 -4.10 0.19
CA ASP A 108 -17.86 -3.10 -0.60
C ASP A 108 -18.50 -2.00 0.28
N LYS A 109 -18.45 -2.14 1.60
CA LYS A 109 -18.87 -1.09 2.53
C LYS A 109 -18.00 0.14 2.30
N LYS A 110 -18.65 1.31 2.20
CA LYS A 110 -17.93 2.59 2.16
C LYS A 110 -17.35 2.95 3.53
N ALA A 111 -16.12 3.45 3.53
CA ALA A 111 -15.52 4.14 4.67
C ALA A 111 -16.44 5.30 5.14
N SER A 112 -16.47 5.59 6.44
CA SER A 112 -17.28 6.70 6.97
C SER A 112 -16.84 8.05 6.41
N ASP A 113 -15.55 8.18 6.12
CA ASP A 113 -14.92 9.38 5.61
C ASP A 113 -14.70 9.32 4.09
N ALA A 114 -15.36 8.41 3.38
CA ALA A 114 -15.10 8.16 1.95
C ALA A 114 -15.19 9.42 1.08
N ASP A 115 -16.16 10.31 1.35
CA ASP A 115 -16.32 11.55 0.58
C ASP A 115 -15.12 12.50 0.76
N GLU A 116 -14.61 12.65 1.99
CA GLU A 116 -13.42 13.45 2.26
C GLU A 116 -12.15 12.79 1.69
N LEU A 117 -12.01 11.48 1.84
CA LEU A 117 -10.87 10.73 1.27
C LEU A 117 -10.84 10.84 -0.25
N ASP A 118 -11.99 10.76 -0.92
CA ASP A 118 -12.11 10.94 -2.36
C ASP A 118 -11.71 12.36 -2.80
N GLU A 119 -12.18 13.38 -2.08
CA GLU A 119 -11.83 14.78 -2.36
C GLU A 119 -10.31 15.01 -2.25
N VAL A 120 -9.68 14.55 -1.17
CA VAL A 120 -8.24 14.69 -0.94
C VAL A 120 -7.45 13.91 -2.00
N ALA A 121 -7.86 12.69 -2.31
CA ALA A 121 -7.22 11.87 -3.33
C ALA A 121 -7.32 12.50 -4.72
N ARG A 122 -8.46 13.09 -5.09
CA ARG A 122 -8.61 13.83 -6.36
C ARG A 122 -7.69 15.04 -6.42
N ARG A 123 -7.65 15.86 -5.37
CA ARG A 123 -6.72 17.01 -5.30
C ARG A 123 -5.27 16.57 -5.40
N ALA A 124 -4.89 15.46 -4.77
CA ALA A 124 -3.54 14.92 -4.86
C ALA A 124 -3.21 14.40 -6.27
N ALA A 125 -4.14 13.70 -6.92
CA ALA A 125 -3.99 13.25 -8.30
C ALA A 125 -3.88 14.44 -9.27
N GLU A 126 -4.72 15.47 -9.13
CA GLU A 126 -4.65 16.70 -9.92
C GLU A 126 -3.30 17.44 -9.77
N ALA A 127 -2.80 17.54 -8.53
CA ALA A 127 -1.50 18.14 -8.25
C ALA A 127 -0.36 17.38 -8.94
N LEU A 128 -0.38 16.05 -8.88
CA LEU A 128 0.57 15.19 -9.58
C LEU A 128 0.48 15.41 -11.10
N THR A 129 -0.73 15.34 -11.66
CA THR A 129 -0.99 15.53 -13.09
C THR A 129 -0.50 16.89 -13.60
N SER A 130 -0.58 17.94 -12.77
CA SER A 130 -0.16 19.29 -13.16
C SER A 130 1.32 19.42 -13.54
N LEU A 131 2.18 18.54 -13.02
CA LEU A 131 3.62 18.58 -13.29
C LEU A 131 3.99 17.88 -14.60
N SER A 132 3.38 16.73 -14.87
CA SER A 132 3.86 15.76 -15.86
C SER A 132 2.82 15.29 -16.87
N GLY A 133 1.54 15.63 -16.66
CA GLY A 133 0.41 15.14 -17.43
C GLY A 133 -0.02 13.69 -17.09
N THR A 134 0.67 13.02 -16.16
CA THR A 134 0.34 11.64 -15.76
C THR A 134 -1.04 11.57 -15.11
N GLN A 135 -1.89 10.68 -15.61
CA GLN A 135 -3.27 10.51 -15.14
C GLN A 135 -3.35 9.39 -14.10
N TYR A 136 -3.89 9.70 -12.92
CA TYR A 136 -4.16 8.73 -11.87
C TYR A 136 -5.67 8.51 -11.74
N ARG A 137 -6.10 7.25 -11.61
CA ARG A 137 -7.49 6.91 -11.28
C ARG A 137 -7.67 6.84 -9.77
N VAL A 138 -8.74 7.44 -9.27
CA VAL A 138 -9.06 7.57 -7.84
C VAL A 138 -10.31 6.78 -7.47
N GLY A 139 -10.29 6.14 -6.30
CA GLY A 139 -11.45 5.48 -5.71
C GLY A 139 -11.09 4.49 -4.59
N SER A 140 -12.09 3.81 -4.02
CA SER A 140 -11.83 2.74 -3.04
C SER A 140 -11.05 1.58 -3.69
N ILE A 141 -10.21 0.87 -2.93
CA ILE A 141 -9.49 -0.31 -3.45
C ILE A 141 -10.46 -1.32 -4.08
N PHE A 142 -11.56 -1.64 -3.38
CA PHE A 142 -12.54 -2.65 -3.80
C PHE A 142 -13.10 -2.38 -5.20
N THR A 143 -13.46 -1.13 -5.50
CA THR A 143 -14.08 -0.74 -6.78
C THR A 143 -13.05 -0.39 -7.86
N THR A 144 -11.87 0.06 -7.47
CA THR A 144 -10.87 0.60 -8.41
C THR A 144 -9.99 -0.51 -8.97
N VAL A 145 -9.59 -1.48 -8.14
CA VAL A 145 -8.65 -2.54 -8.52
C VAL A 145 -9.34 -3.89 -8.51
N TYR A 146 -9.58 -4.43 -7.32
CA TYR A 146 -10.31 -5.66 -7.06
C TYR A 146 -10.47 -5.81 -5.54
N GLN A 147 -11.34 -6.72 -5.10
CA GLN A 147 -11.47 -7.06 -3.69
C GLN A 147 -10.16 -7.67 -3.15
N ALA A 148 -9.54 -7.02 -2.15
CA ALA A 148 -8.28 -7.42 -1.55
C ALA A 148 -8.37 -7.39 -0.02
N SER A 149 -8.17 -8.54 0.62
CA SER A 149 -8.17 -8.68 2.08
C SER A 149 -6.81 -8.49 2.71
N GLY A 150 -6.76 -8.10 3.98
CA GLY A 150 -5.51 -8.03 4.76
C GLY A 150 -4.53 -6.97 4.27
N SER A 151 -5.04 -5.85 3.75
CA SER A 151 -4.22 -4.73 3.27
C SER A 151 -3.79 -3.78 4.40
N SER A 152 -2.67 -3.10 4.21
CA SER A 152 -2.09 -2.14 5.15
C SER A 152 -3.02 -0.95 5.43
N ILE A 153 -3.62 -0.37 4.40
CA ILE A 153 -4.43 0.85 4.54
C ILE A 153 -5.81 0.56 5.13
N ASP A 154 -6.37 -0.63 4.88
CA ASP A 154 -7.61 -1.06 5.54
C ASP A 154 -7.36 -1.24 7.04
N TRP A 155 -6.24 -1.86 7.42
CA TRP A 155 -5.84 -1.99 8.83
C TRP A 155 -5.58 -0.63 9.48
N ALA A 156 -4.87 0.28 8.81
CA ALA A 156 -4.60 1.61 9.34
C ALA A 156 -5.90 2.37 9.62
N TYR A 157 -6.85 2.32 8.68
CA TYR A 157 -8.14 2.99 8.80
C TYR A 157 -9.02 2.37 9.89
N ASP A 158 -9.09 1.04 9.97
CA ASP A 158 -9.82 0.34 11.04
C ASP A 158 -9.21 0.58 12.43
N ASN A 159 -7.93 0.99 12.51
CA ASN A 159 -7.26 1.41 13.76
C ASN A 159 -7.30 2.93 13.99
N GLY A 160 -8.18 3.65 13.30
CA GLY A 160 -8.45 5.07 13.55
C GLY A 160 -7.53 6.06 12.83
N ILE A 161 -6.67 5.59 11.92
CA ILE A 161 -5.88 6.48 11.06
C ILE A 161 -6.74 6.87 9.86
N LYS A 162 -7.49 7.96 10.00
CA LYS A 162 -8.45 8.46 9.01
C LYS A 162 -7.86 8.58 7.61
N TYR A 163 -6.69 9.22 7.48
CA TYR A 163 -6.07 9.49 6.17
C TYR A 163 -5.19 8.31 5.73
N ALA A 164 -5.81 7.23 5.26
CA ALA A 164 -5.13 6.04 4.78
C ALA A 164 -5.21 5.94 3.24
N PHE A 165 -4.07 5.91 2.55
CA PHE A 165 -4.01 5.91 1.09
C PHE A 165 -3.00 4.91 0.53
N THR A 166 -3.31 4.30 -0.61
CA THR A 166 -2.37 3.53 -1.42
C THR A 166 -2.12 4.24 -2.74
N PHE A 167 -0.87 4.47 -3.08
CA PHE A 167 -0.48 4.79 -4.46
C PHE A 167 -0.06 3.51 -5.19
N GLU A 168 -0.52 3.36 -6.43
CA GLU A 168 0.09 2.50 -7.44
C GLU A 168 0.78 3.42 -8.44
N LEU A 169 2.10 3.49 -8.43
CA LEU A 169 2.87 4.45 -9.22
C LEU A 169 2.90 4.08 -10.72
N ARG A 170 3.74 4.79 -11.48
CA ARG A 170 3.98 4.49 -12.89
C ARG A 170 4.45 3.05 -13.10
N ASP A 171 4.19 2.47 -14.27
CA ASP A 171 3.37 2.97 -15.38
C ASP A 171 2.02 2.25 -15.44
N THR A 172 1.40 2.16 -16.62
CA THR A 172 0.13 1.43 -16.82
C THR A 172 0.35 0.05 -17.44
N GLY A 173 1.56 -0.50 -17.34
CA GLY A 173 1.90 -1.87 -17.77
C GLY A 173 2.77 -1.99 -19.02
N HIS A 174 3.31 -0.89 -19.57
CA HIS A 174 4.26 -0.99 -20.68
C HIS A 174 5.60 -1.58 -20.20
N TYR A 175 6.08 -1.09 -19.07
CA TYR A 175 7.24 -1.61 -18.35
C TYR A 175 6.84 -2.32 -17.05
N GLY A 176 5.73 -1.92 -16.42
CA GLY A 176 5.30 -2.45 -15.12
C GLY A 176 6.40 -2.34 -14.07
N PHE A 177 6.75 -3.46 -13.42
CA PHE A 177 7.81 -3.51 -12.40
C PHE A 177 9.24 -3.27 -12.93
N LEU A 178 9.42 -3.21 -14.25
CA LEU A 178 10.70 -2.98 -14.93
C LEU A 178 10.81 -1.55 -15.48
N LEU A 179 10.17 -0.59 -14.81
CA LEU A 179 10.21 0.83 -15.17
C LEU A 179 11.67 1.32 -15.32
N PRO A 180 12.04 1.95 -16.45
CA PRO A 180 13.41 2.40 -16.69
C PRO A 180 13.91 3.38 -15.61
N SER A 181 15.19 3.31 -15.27
CA SER A 181 15.78 4.15 -14.22
C SER A 181 15.69 5.65 -14.49
N ASN A 182 15.59 6.06 -15.77
CA ASN A 182 15.39 7.46 -16.16
C ASN A 182 13.98 7.99 -15.82
N GLN A 183 13.03 7.12 -15.45
CA GLN A 183 11.69 7.49 -14.96
C GLN A 183 11.63 7.63 -13.44
N ILE A 184 12.70 7.30 -12.69
CA ILE A 184 12.71 7.38 -11.22
C ILE A 184 12.45 8.83 -10.75
N ILE A 185 13.23 9.78 -11.24
CA ILE A 185 13.10 11.20 -10.83
C ILE A 185 11.75 11.76 -11.26
N PRO A 186 11.30 11.64 -12.53
CA PRO A 186 9.96 12.10 -12.92
C PRO A 186 8.82 11.52 -12.07
N THR A 187 8.88 10.22 -11.75
CA THR A 187 7.87 9.57 -10.91
C THR A 187 7.92 10.10 -9.48
N ALA A 188 9.12 10.30 -8.91
CA ALA A 188 9.28 10.82 -7.56
C ALA A 188 8.80 12.27 -7.45
N GLU A 189 9.14 13.14 -8.42
CA GLU A 189 8.78 14.55 -8.42
C GLU A 189 7.26 14.75 -8.51
N GLU A 190 6.57 14.01 -9.40
CA GLU A 190 5.12 14.11 -9.53
C GLU A 190 4.42 13.54 -8.27
N THR A 191 4.91 12.41 -7.76
CA THR A 191 4.34 11.76 -6.56
C THR A 191 4.51 12.64 -5.34
N TRP A 192 5.63 13.36 -5.23
CA TRP A 192 5.87 14.30 -4.13
C TRP A 192 4.81 15.39 -4.05
N LEU A 193 4.30 15.89 -5.19
CA LEU A 193 3.19 16.86 -5.18
C LEU A 193 1.91 16.23 -4.61
N GLY A 194 1.58 15.00 -4.99
CA GLY A 194 0.45 14.27 -4.43
C GLY A 194 0.59 14.05 -2.91
N LEU A 195 1.78 13.59 -2.46
CA LEU A 195 2.09 13.40 -1.04
C LEU A 195 1.98 14.71 -0.26
N LYS A 196 2.51 15.81 -0.81
CA LYS A 196 2.43 17.13 -0.18
C LYS A 196 0.99 17.60 -0.02
N THR A 197 0.15 17.43 -1.05
CA THR A 197 -1.29 17.76 -0.97
C THR A 197 -1.99 17.00 0.16
N ILE A 198 -1.71 15.70 0.31
CA ILE A 198 -2.27 14.89 1.41
C ILE A 198 -1.76 15.42 2.77
N MET A 199 -0.45 15.64 2.91
CA MET A 199 0.13 16.10 4.17
C MET A 199 -0.36 17.49 4.59
N GLU A 200 -0.56 18.40 3.65
CA GLU A 200 -1.14 19.71 3.91
C GLU A 200 -2.60 19.59 4.37
N HIS A 201 -3.39 18.71 3.75
CA HIS A 201 -4.75 18.43 4.22
C HIS A 201 -4.76 17.89 5.65
N VAL A 202 -3.89 16.92 5.95
CA VAL A 202 -3.75 16.33 7.30
C VAL A 202 -3.36 17.40 8.33
N ARG A 203 -2.41 18.28 7.99
CA ARG A 203 -1.96 19.38 8.87
C ARG A 203 -3.12 20.30 9.26
N ASP A 204 -4.01 20.57 8.30
CA ASP A 204 -5.08 21.55 8.46
C ASP A 204 -6.37 20.93 9.03
N HIS A 205 -6.45 19.59 9.13
CA HIS A 205 -7.60 18.82 9.62
C HIS A 205 -7.20 17.79 10.69
N LEU A 206 -6.41 18.21 11.69
CA LEU A 206 -6.02 17.35 12.81
C LEU A 206 -7.22 16.95 13.68
N TYR A 207 -7.19 15.72 14.21
CA TYR A 207 -8.16 15.14 15.13
C TYR A 207 -7.46 14.42 16.28
#